data_AF-A0A4Q4SVI1-F1
#
_entry.id   AF-A0A4Q4SVI1-F1
#
_cell.length_a   1.000
_cell.length_b   1.000
_cell.length_c   1.000
_cell.angle_alpha   90.00
_cell.angle_beta   90.00
_cell.angle_gamma   90.00
#
_symmetry.space_group_name_H-M   'P 1'
#
loop_
_entity.id
_entity.type
_entity.pdbx_description
1 polymer ?
#
loop_
_entity_poly.entity_id
_entity_poly.type
_entity_poly.pdbx_seq_one_letter_code
_entity_poly.pdbx_strand_id
1 'polypeptide(L)'
;MCNVLFKAALPQPVKSLKDAAHWVIDFSKTMDRWAKSPEHEELFSTLDRCDLSSITKIICFGLGDFHRDLHSIINRSSLHHAAALTVAQQVRDKTKKPIPLFTQDPAYCDGPKEVLKNHGFHVYEGAARFTRGFVDIDENTLVMSMFPTAPVREIIADFNFRPTVLICNRLVM
;
A
#
# COMPACT_ATOMS: atom_id res chain seq x y z
N MET A 1 -39.94 15.41 5.63
CA MET A 1 -38.84 14.95 4.76
C MET A 1 -38.90 13.43 4.72
N CYS A 2 -39.03 12.85 3.53
CA CYS A 2 -39.23 11.41 3.34
C CYS A 2 -37.86 10.70 3.29
N ASN A 3 -37.55 9.87 4.28
CA ASN A 3 -36.32 9.07 4.28
C ASN A 3 -36.50 7.85 3.38
N VAL A 4 -35.97 7.93 2.16
CA VAL A 4 -35.86 6.78 1.27
C VAL A 4 -34.54 6.06 1.59
N LEU A 5 -34.63 4.99 2.38
CA LEU A 5 -33.51 4.05 2.58
C LEU A 5 -33.43 3.13 1.37
N PHE A 6 -32.51 3.42 0.44
CA PHE A 6 -32.10 2.46 -0.56
C PHE A 6 -31.26 1.37 0.12
N LYS A 7 -31.80 0.17 0.26
CA LYS A 7 -30.99 -1.02 0.50
C LYS A 7 -30.20 -1.28 -0.78
N ALA A 8 -28.95 -0.82 -0.82
CA ALA A 8 -28.00 -1.33 -1.80
C ALA A 8 -27.86 -2.84 -1.54
N ALA A 9 -28.29 -3.66 -2.48
CA ALA A 9 -27.97 -5.07 -2.47
C ALA A 9 -26.44 -5.17 -2.45
N LEU A 10 -25.90 -5.85 -1.43
CA LEU A 10 -24.50 -6.27 -1.44
C LEU A 10 -24.26 -7.00 -2.77
N PRO A 11 -23.17 -6.69 -3.51
CA PRO A 11 -22.78 -7.50 -4.64
C PRO A 11 -22.70 -8.96 -4.19
N GLN A 12 -23.40 -9.83 -4.90
CA GLN A 12 -23.32 -11.28 -4.71
C GLN A 12 -21.83 -11.71 -4.75
N PRO A 13 -21.43 -12.72 -3.96
CA PRO A 13 -20.04 -13.12 -3.85
C PRO A 13 -19.54 -13.53 -5.24
N VAL A 14 -18.53 -12.81 -5.73
CA VAL A 14 -17.93 -13.11 -7.03
C VAL A 14 -17.34 -14.51 -6.94
N LYS A 15 -17.96 -15.45 -7.66
CA LYS A 15 -17.46 -16.78 -7.95
C LYS A 15 -16.14 -16.67 -8.73
N SER A 16 -15.03 -16.50 -8.02
CA SER A 16 -13.65 -16.88 -8.35
C SER A 16 -12.70 -16.13 -7.39
N LEU A 17 -12.92 -16.26 -6.09
CA LEU A 17 -11.86 -15.93 -5.13
C LEU A 17 -10.83 -17.04 -5.27
N LYS A 18 -9.73 -16.74 -5.96
CA LYS A 18 -8.56 -17.61 -5.88
C LYS A 18 -8.08 -17.58 -4.42
N ASP A 19 -7.86 -18.74 -3.83
CA ASP A 19 -7.43 -18.84 -2.43
C ASP A 19 -6.06 -18.19 -2.24
N ALA A 20 -5.70 -17.85 -0.99
CA ALA A 20 -4.45 -17.18 -0.65
C ALA A 20 -3.20 -17.82 -1.31
N ALA A 21 -3.19 -19.15 -1.44
CA ALA A 21 -2.10 -19.90 -2.10
C ALA A 21 -1.80 -19.44 -3.53
N HIS A 22 -2.83 -19.09 -4.31
CA HIS A 22 -2.64 -18.56 -5.65
C HIS A 22 -1.93 -17.20 -5.62
N TRP A 23 -2.39 -16.32 -4.73
CA TRP A 23 -1.84 -14.96 -4.59
C TRP A 23 -0.39 -14.96 -4.12
N VAL A 24 -0.01 -15.91 -3.27
CA VAL A 24 1.39 -16.08 -2.84
C VAL A 24 2.31 -16.31 -4.03
N ILE A 25 1.94 -17.20 -4.96
CA ILE A 25 2.77 -17.53 -6.12
C ILE A 25 2.93 -16.32 -7.05
N ASP A 26 1.82 -15.65 -7.37
CA ASP A 26 1.84 -14.52 -8.31
C ASP A 26 2.53 -13.28 -7.72
N PHE A 27 2.36 -13.05 -6.42
CA PHE A 27 3.06 -11.98 -5.73
C PHE A 27 4.56 -12.24 -5.66
N SER A 28 4.98 -13.47 -5.36
CA SER A 28 6.41 -13.88 -5.39
C SER A 28 7.05 -13.65 -6.75
N LYS A 29 6.40 -14.08 -7.85
CA LYS A 29 6.89 -13.79 -9.21
C LYS A 29 7.00 -12.29 -9.49
N THR A 30 6.11 -11.49 -8.92
CA THR A 30 6.15 -10.03 -9.11
C THR A 30 7.28 -9.40 -8.31
N MET A 31 7.53 -9.84 -7.08
CA MET A 31 8.70 -9.42 -6.30
C MET A 31 10.01 -9.76 -7.02
N ASP A 32 10.13 -10.96 -7.58
CA ASP A 32 11.32 -11.39 -8.33
C ASP A 32 11.57 -10.54 -9.58
N ARG A 33 10.50 -10.15 -10.29
CA ARG A 33 10.60 -9.25 -11.45
C ARG A 33 10.94 -7.83 -11.02
N TRP A 34 10.28 -7.33 -9.98
CA TRP A 34 10.54 -6.01 -9.40
C TRP A 34 12.01 -5.87 -8.99
N ALA A 35 12.57 -6.83 -8.25
CA ALA A 35 13.96 -6.79 -7.79
C ALA A 35 15.01 -6.73 -8.92
N LYS A 36 14.64 -7.11 -10.15
CA LYS A 36 15.50 -7.09 -11.34
C LYS A 36 15.23 -5.89 -12.25
N SER A 37 14.26 -5.06 -11.89
CA SER A 37 13.81 -3.94 -12.71
C SER A 37 14.70 -2.69 -12.52
N PRO A 38 14.86 -1.86 -13.55
CA PRO A 38 15.54 -0.57 -13.39
C PRO A 38 14.79 0.36 -12.44
N GLU A 39 13.46 0.26 -12.35
CA GLU A 39 12.63 1.06 -11.43
C GLU A 39 12.93 0.73 -9.96
N HIS A 40 13.24 -0.53 -9.64
CA HIS A 40 13.72 -0.91 -8.31
C HIS A 40 15.04 -0.23 -7.98
N GLU A 41 16.01 -0.26 -8.90
CA GLU A 41 17.31 0.36 -8.70
C GLU A 41 17.21 1.89 -8.55
N GLU A 42 16.35 2.53 -9.34
CA GLU A 42 16.07 3.96 -9.25
C GLU A 42 15.45 4.33 -7.89
N LEU A 43 14.44 3.56 -7.44
CA LEU A 43 13.84 3.76 -6.12
C LEU A 43 14.87 3.57 -5.02
N PHE A 44 15.65 2.49 -5.09
CA PHE A 44 16.67 2.14 -4.11
C PHE A 44 17.71 3.26 -3.99
N SER A 45 18.31 3.67 -5.12
CA SER A 45 19.31 4.74 -5.19
C SER A 45 18.76 6.10 -4.75
N THR A 46 17.48 6.36 -4.96
CA THR A 46 16.85 7.59 -4.48
C THR A 46 16.70 7.60 -2.97
N LEU A 47 16.18 6.53 -2.37
CA LEU A 47 16.06 6.42 -0.92
C LEU A 47 17.41 6.32 -0.22
N ASP A 48 18.43 5.79 -0.89
CA ASP A 48 19.78 5.74 -0.34
C ASP A 48 20.39 7.13 -0.13
N ARG A 49 19.95 8.13 -0.91
CA ARG A 49 20.39 9.52 -0.75
C ARG A 49 19.55 10.32 0.25
N CYS A 50 18.42 9.79 0.70
CA CYS A 50 17.55 10.44 1.68
C CYS A 50 18.01 10.18 3.12
N ASP A 51 17.85 11.17 3.99
CA ASP A 51 17.86 10.96 5.43
C ASP A 51 16.52 10.35 5.85
N LEU A 52 16.57 9.11 6.34
CA LEU A 52 15.41 8.35 6.79
C LEU A 52 15.46 8.09 8.31
N SER A 53 16.36 8.74 9.04
CA SER A 53 16.67 8.45 10.45
C SER A 53 15.49 8.75 11.41
N SER A 54 14.66 9.73 11.05
CA SER A 54 13.46 10.14 11.80
C SER A 54 12.27 9.21 11.57
N ILE A 55 12.26 8.39 10.51
CA ILE A 55 11.10 7.57 10.18
C ILE A 55 10.82 6.56 11.30
N THR A 56 9.57 6.55 11.77
CA THR A 56 9.07 5.62 12.78
C THR A 56 8.04 4.64 12.24
N LYS A 57 7.39 4.98 11.13
CA LYS A 57 6.36 4.14 10.47
C LYS A 57 6.24 4.46 8.99
N ILE A 58 5.74 3.49 8.23
CA ILE A 58 5.38 3.66 6.82
C ILE A 58 3.87 3.47 6.70
N ILE A 59 3.20 4.37 6.00
CA ILE A 59 1.77 4.26 5.71
C ILE A 59 1.55 4.34 4.20
N CYS A 60 1.02 3.26 3.64
CA CYS A 60 0.70 3.14 2.23
C CYS A 60 -0.80 3.36 1.99
N PHE A 61 -1.13 4.15 0.96
CA PHE A 61 -2.48 4.37 0.49
C PHE A 61 -2.61 3.96 -0.98
N GLY A 62 -3.66 3.21 -1.27
CA GLY A 62 -4.04 2.94 -2.65
C GLY A 62 -3.03 2.05 -3.39
N LEU A 63 -2.53 0.99 -2.74
CA LEU A 63 -1.64 0.01 -3.38
C LEU A 63 -2.40 -1.00 -4.26
N GLY A 64 -3.74 -0.96 -4.28
CA GLY A 64 -4.59 -1.86 -5.05
C GLY A 64 -4.81 -3.21 -4.39
N ASP A 65 -5.73 -4.02 -4.92
CA ASP A 65 -5.96 -5.40 -4.49
C ASP A 65 -5.53 -6.36 -5.60
N PHE A 66 -4.92 -7.50 -5.27
CA PHE A 66 -4.42 -8.45 -6.28
C PHE A 66 -5.51 -8.97 -7.22
N HIS A 67 -6.79 -8.99 -6.84
CA HIS A 67 -7.89 -9.32 -7.76
C HIS A 67 -7.98 -8.34 -8.94
N ARG A 68 -7.59 -7.08 -8.74
CA ARG A 68 -7.54 -6.09 -9.83
C ARG A 68 -6.45 -6.40 -10.85
N ASP A 69 -5.46 -7.22 -10.48
CA ASP A 69 -4.39 -7.65 -11.38
C ASP A 69 -4.86 -8.79 -12.30
N LEU A 70 -5.93 -9.54 -11.98
CA LEU A 70 -6.41 -10.69 -12.79
C LEU A 70 -6.80 -10.34 -14.22
N HIS A 71 -7.27 -9.10 -14.43
CA HIS A 71 -7.73 -8.60 -15.71
C HIS A 71 -6.77 -7.58 -16.32
N SER A 72 -5.59 -7.41 -15.71
CA SER A 72 -4.60 -6.44 -16.11
C SER A 72 -3.38 -7.14 -16.69
N ILE A 73 -2.89 -6.62 -17.82
CA ILE A 73 -1.60 -7.06 -18.39
C ILE A 73 -0.45 -6.70 -17.43
N ILE A 74 -0.65 -5.64 -16.63
CA ILE A 74 0.32 -5.15 -15.66
C ILE A 74 -0.19 -5.49 -14.25
N ASN A 75 0.59 -6.26 -13.48
CA ASN A 75 0.28 -6.57 -12.08
C ASN A 75 0.56 -5.37 -11.17
N ARG A 76 -0.16 -4.26 -11.39
CA ARG A 76 0.12 -2.97 -10.76
C ARG A 76 0.03 -3.06 -9.25
N SER A 77 -1.00 -3.73 -8.74
CA SER A 77 -1.21 -3.82 -7.30
C SER A 77 -0.03 -4.57 -6.68
N SER A 78 0.31 -5.73 -7.24
CA SER A 78 1.48 -6.51 -6.82
C SER A 78 2.79 -5.72 -6.90
N LEU A 79 3.00 -4.93 -7.96
CA LEU A 79 4.20 -4.07 -8.09
C LEU A 79 4.27 -2.99 -7.01
N HIS A 80 3.15 -2.33 -6.70
CA HIS A 80 3.11 -1.29 -5.66
C HIS A 80 3.42 -1.85 -4.27
N HIS A 81 2.97 -3.07 -3.97
CA HIS A 81 3.34 -3.74 -2.72
C HIS A 81 4.80 -4.19 -2.69
N ALA A 82 5.35 -4.69 -3.80
CA ALA A 82 6.76 -5.05 -3.90
C ALA A 82 7.67 -3.83 -3.66
N ALA A 83 7.32 -2.68 -4.24
CA ALA A 83 8.02 -1.42 -3.98
C ALA A 83 7.92 -0.96 -2.53
N ALA A 84 6.75 -1.10 -1.90
CA ALA A 84 6.57 -0.77 -0.49
C ALA A 84 7.43 -1.65 0.44
N LEU A 85 7.63 -2.92 0.08
CA LEU A 85 8.56 -3.81 0.79
C LEU A 85 10.02 -3.36 0.64
N THR A 86 10.45 -2.94 -0.56
CA THR A 86 11.79 -2.35 -0.78
C THR A 86 11.99 -1.11 0.10
N VAL A 87 11.02 -0.19 0.10
CA VAL A 87 11.05 1.02 0.95
C VAL A 87 11.19 0.63 2.42
N ALA A 88 10.35 -0.30 2.89
CA ALA A 88 10.38 -0.75 4.28
C ALA A 88 11.72 -1.38 4.66
N GLN A 89 12.28 -2.20 3.78
CA GLN A 89 13.58 -2.83 4.00
C GLN A 89 14.68 -1.76 4.12
N GLN A 90 14.76 -0.81 3.19
CA GLN A 90 15.78 0.24 3.23
C GLN A 90 15.66 1.15 4.46
N VAL A 91 14.44 1.54 4.84
CA VAL A 91 14.25 2.36 6.06
C VAL A 91 14.71 1.57 7.29
N ARG A 92 14.34 0.28 7.41
CA ARG A 92 14.78 -0.58 8.52
C ARG A 92 16.30 -0.74 8.54
N ASP A 93 16.93 -0.92 7.38
CA ASP A 93 18.38 -1.08 7.26
C ASP A 93 19.14 0.19 7.64
N LYS A 94 18.61 1.37 7.29
CA LYS A 94 19.22 2.66 7.65
C LYS A 94 19.01 3.04 9.11
N THR A 95 17.81 2.82 9.62
CA THR A 95 17.43 3.22 10.99
C THR A 95 17.86 2.21 12.05
N LYS A 96 18.05 0.94 11.66
CA LYS A 96 18.22 -0.22 12.56
C LYS A 96 17.06 -0.36 13.56
N LYS A 97 15.86 0.08 13.18
CA LYS A 97 14.64 0.04 14.01
C LYS A 97 13.57 -0.87 13.40
N PRO A 98 12.67 -1.44 14.22
CA PRO A 98 11.47 -2.09 13.72
C PRO A 98 10.50 -1.02 13.18
N ILE A 99 10.45 -0.88 11.84
CA ILE A 99 9.55 0.06 11.18
C ILE A 99 8.27 -0.69 10.76
N PRO A 100 7.11 -0.44 11.40
CA PRO A 100 5.84 -1.02 10.96
C PRO A 100 5.45 -0.48 9.58
N LEU A 101 4.95 -1.38 8.74
CA LEU A 101 4.50 -1.08 7.38
C LEU A 101 2.97 -1.22 7.33
N PHE A 102 2.26 -0.10 7.34
CA PHE A 102 0.81 -0.08 7.26
C PHE A 102 0.32 0.08 5.84
N THR A 103 -0.85 -0.48 5.53
CA THR A 103 -1.50 -0.24 4.23
C THR A 103 -3.01 -0.05 4.35
N GLN A 104 -3.53 0.87 3.54
CA GLN A 104 -4.93 1.22 3.45
C GLN A 104 -5.39 1.24 1.99
N ASP A 105 -6.29 0.33 1.64
CA ASP A 105 -6.99 0.34 0.35
C ASP A 105 -8.44 -0.12 0.52
N PRO A 106 -9.45 0.68 0.10
CA PRO A 106 -10.86 0.28 0.12
C PRO A 106 -11.16 -1.00 -0.68
N ALA A 107 -10.31 -1.35 -1.65
CA ALA A 107 -10.50 -2.50 -2.53
C ALA A 107 -10.05 -3.83 -1.92
N TYR A 108 -9.39 -3.84 -0.75
CA TYR A 108 -8.82 -5.07 -0.21
C TYR A 108 -9.87 -6.14 0.11
N CYS A 109 -9.68 -7.32 -0.48
CA CYS A 109 -10.38 -8.56 -0.21
C CYS A 109 -9.59 -9.44 0.77
N ASP A 110 -10.24 -10.39 1.43
CA ASP A 110 -9.63 -11.11 2.55
C ASP A 110 -8.43 -11.99 2.15
N GLY A 111 -8.49 -12.70 1.01
CA GLY A 111 -7.36 -13.51 0.51
C GLY A 111 -6.06 -12.72 0.30
N PRO A 112 -6.07 -11.61 -0.47
CA PRO A 112 -4.93 -10.73 -0.61
C PRO A 112 -4.42 -10.16 0.71
N LYS A 113 -5.30 -9.77 1.65
CA LYS A 113 -4.88 -9.29 2.97
C LYS A 113 -4.07 -10.32 3.74
N GLU A 114 -4.42 -11.60 3.68
CA GLU A 114 -3.65 -12.67 4.33
C GLU A 114 -2.23 -12.74 3.75
N VAL A 115 -2.09 -12.67 2.42
CA VAL A 115 -0.78 -12.63 1.78
C VAL A 115 0.03 -11.40 2.21
N LEU A 116 -0.60 -10.23 2.28
CA LEU A 116 0.06 -9.00 2.73
C LEU A 116 0.52 -9.10 4.20
N LYS A 117 -0.34 -9.61 5.09
CA LYS A 117 0.02 -9.84 6.50
C LYS A 117 1.22 -10.76 6.65
N ASN A 118 1.29 -11.82 5.84
CA ASN A 118 2.43 -12.76 5.82
C ASN A 118 3.74 -12.10 5.35
N HIS A 119 3.69 -10.99 4.61
CA HIS A 119 4.85 -10.20 4.20
C HIS A 119 5.13 -9.01 5.13
N GLY A 120 4.48 -8.95 6.29
CA GLY A 120 4.74 -7.93 7.32
C GLY A 120 3.96 -6.63 7.14
N PHE A 121 2.90 -6.62 6.32
CA PHE A 121 1.96 -5.50 6.27
C PHE A 121 0.96 -5.53 7.43
N HIS A 122 0.73 -4.38 8.04
CA HIS A 122 -0.40 -4.11 8.90
C HIS A 122 -1.53 -3.49 8.08
N VAL A 123 -2.48 -4.31 7.63
CA VAL A 123 -3.65 -3.81 6.90
C VAL A 123 -4.60 -3.13 7.88
N TYR A 124 -5.03 -1.90 7.58
CA TYR A 124 -6.07 -1.24 8.36
C TYR A 124 -7.42 -1.94 8.19
N GLU A 125 -8.02 -2.37 9.28
CA GLU A 125 -9.27 -3.15 9.33
C GLU A 125 -10.30 -2.53 10.29
N GLY A 126 -11.50 -3.12 10.34
CA GLY A 126 -12.59 -2.65 11.20
C GLY A 126 -13.31 -1.40 10.69
N ALA A 127 -14.05 -0.74 11.58
CA ALA A 127 -14.92 0.39 11.23
C ALA A 127 -14.14 1.63 10.75
N ALA A 128 -12.90 1.82 11.22
CA ALA A 128 -12.05 2.96 10.86
C ALA A 128 -11.12 2.67 9.67
N ARG A 129 -11.27 1.54 8.97
CA ARG A 129 -10.35 1.11 7.89
C ARG A 129 -10.17 2.10 6.74
N PHE A 130 -11.07 3.06 6.58
CA PHE A 130 -11.02 4.05 5.50
C PHE A 130 -10.34 5.37 5.91
N THR A 131 -10.20 5.62 7.21
CA THR A 131 -9.72 6.90 7.74
C THR A 131 -8.50 6.77 8.63
N ARG A 132 -8.25 5.59 9.20
CA ARG A 132 -7.22 5.40 10.22
C ARG A 132 -5.82 5.75 9.73
N GLY A 133 -5.49 5.41 8.49
CA GLY A 133 -4.20 5.78 7.91
C GLY A 133 -3.96 7.29 7.95
N PHE A 134 -4.96 8.13 7.69
CA PHE A 134 -4.81 9.59 7.74
C PHE A 134 -4.56 10.11 9.15
N VAL A 135 -5.22 9.49 10.14
CA VAL A 135 -5.10 9.87 11.56
C VAL A 135 -3.72 9.52 12.12
N ASP A 136 -3.10 8.44 11.64
CA ASP A 136 -1.82 7.95 12.16
C ASP A 136 -0.58 8.63 11.55
N ILE A 137 -0.77 9.49 10.53
CA ILE A 137 0.31 10.28 9.91
C ILE A 137 0.81 11.34 10.91
N ASP A 138 2.13 11.45 11.06
CA ASP A 138 2.86 12.45 11.85
C ASP A 138 4.13 12.93 11.11
N GLU A 139 4.93 13.80 11.71
CA GLU A 139 6.19 14.30 11.11
C GLU A 139 7.18 13.19 10.79
N ASN A 140 7.12 12.07 11.50
CA ASN A 140 8.05 10.95 11.44
C ASN A 140 7.51 9.79 10.59
N THR A 141 6.53 10.07 9.74
CA THR A 141 5.91 9.09 8.86
C THR A 141 6.50 9.18 7.45
N LEU A 142 6.76 8.02 6.83
CA LEU A 142 6.92 7.93 5.37
C LEU A 142 5.57 7.51 4.77
N VAL A 143 5.05 8.32 3.85
CA VAL A 143 3.79 8.05 3.17
C VAL A 143 4.05 7.60 1.73
N MET A 144 3.43 6.49 1.34
CA MET A 144 3.32 6.09 -0.06
C MET A 144 1.88 6.27 -0.53
N SER A 145 1.68 7.05 -1.58
CA SER A 145 0.36 7.34 -2.17
C SER A 145 0.41 7.00 -3.66
N MET A 146 0.04 5.77 -4.02
CA MET A 146 0.32 5.23 -5.36
C MET A 146 -0.84 5.43 -6.33
N PHE A 147 -1.99 4.86 -6.00
CA PHE A 147 -3.22 5.06 -6.76
C PHE A 147 -4.45 5.13 -5.84
N PRO A 148 -4.45 6.04 -4.85
CA PRO A 148 -5.56 6.15 -3.92
C PRO A 148 -6.80 6.69 -4.63
N THR A 149 -7.97 6.20 -4.21
CA THR A 149 -9.26 6.80 -4.58
C THR A 149 -9.55 8.07 -3.78
N ALA A 150 -8.86 8.27 -2.66
CA ALA A 150 -8.92 9.46 -1.84
C ALA A 150 -7.85 10.49 -2.27
N PRO A 151 -8.08 11.80 -2.06
CA PRO A 151 -7.12 12.86 -2.38
C PRO A 151 -6.03 12.96 -1.31
N VAL A 152 -5.20 11.92 -1.20
CA VAL A 152 -4.22 11.78 -0.10
C VAL A 152 -3.23 12.94 -0.06
N ARG A 153 -2.79 13.41 -1.23
CA ARG A 153 -1.79 14.46 -1.35
C ARG A 153 -2.34 15.82 -0.92
N GLU A 154 -3.57 16.09 -1.32
CA GLU A 154 -4.31 17.31 -0.99
C GLU A 154 -4.62 17.34 0.51
N ILE A 155 -5.05 16.22 1.09
CA ILE A 155 -5.28 16.10 2.54
C ILE A 155 -3.98 16.37 3.32
N ILE A 156 -2.85 15.77 2.91
CA ILE A 156 -1.55 15.99 3.57
C ILE A 156 -1.09 17.44 3.42
N ALA A 157 -1.40 18.10 2.29
CA ALA A 157 -1.05 19.50 2.08
C ALA A 157 -1.78 20.43 3.08
N ASP A 158 -2.97 20.05 3.52
CA ASP A 158 -3.77 20.80 4.50
C ASP A 158 -3.37 20.51 5.96
N PHE A 159 -2.49 19.56 6.22
CA PHE A 159 -1.98 19.33 7.58
C PHE A 159 -1.11 20.50 8.05
N ASN A 160 -1.09 20.75 9.37
CA ASN A 160 -0.18 21.73 9.98
C ASN A 160 1.28 21.25 10.06
N PHE A 161 1.55 20.02 9.61
CA PHE A 161 2.86 19.40 9.57
C PHE A 161 3.04 18.64 8.24
N ARG A 162 4.23 18.09 7.98
CA ARG A 162 4.50 17.28 6.79
C ARG A 162 5.12 15.95 7.20
N PRO A 163 4.73 14.82 6.57
CA PRO A 163 5.48 13.59 6.71
C PRO A 163 6.92 13.79 6.22
N THR A 164 7.88 13.09 6.82
CA THR A 164 9.30 13.19 6.44
C THR A 164 9.50 12.88 4.95
N VAL A 165 8.78 11.89 4.41
CA VAL A 165 8.84 11.50 3.00
C VAL A 165 7.44 11.25 2.47
N LEU A 166 7.18 11.71 1.25
CA LEU A 166 5.95 11.45 0.50
C LEU A 166 6.28 10.94 -0.91
N ILE A 167 5.99 9.67 -1.18
CA ILE A 167 6.17 9.03 -2.50
C ILE A 167 4.83 9.01 -3.22
N CYS A 168 4.74 9.65 -4.40
CA CYS A 168 3.46 9.96 -5.07
C CYS A 168 3.37 9.57 -6.54
N ASN A 169 4.29 8.77 -7.06
CA ASN A 169 4.31 8.43 -8.48
C ASN A 169 3.79 7.01 -8.70
N ARG A 170 2.93 6.84 -9.70
CA ARG A 170 2.49 5.51 -10.14
C ARG A 170 3.68 4.75 -10.71
N LEU A 171 4.03 3.62 -10.12
CA LEU A 171 4.97 2.67 -10.74
C LEU A 171 4.24 1.91 -11.85
N VAL A 172 4.89 1.86 -13.01
CA VAL A 172 4.52 1.07 -14.18
C VAL A 172 5.77 0.35 -14.65
N MET A 173 5.63 -0.92 -15.00
CA MET A 173 6.69 -1.81 -15.48
C MET A 173 6.13 -2.59 -16.68
#